data_AF-A0A7S2D8T5-F1
#
_entry.id   AF-A0A7S2D8T5-F1
#
_cell.length_a   1.000
_cell.length_b   1.000
_cell.length_c   1.000
_cell.angle_alpha   90.00
_cell.angle_beta   90.00
_cell.angle_gamma   90.00
#
_symmetry.space_group_name_H-M   'P 1'
#
loop_
_entity.id
_entity.type
_entity.pdbx_description
1 polymer ?
#
loop_
_entity_poly.entity_id
_entity_poly.type
_entity_poly.pdbx_seq_one_letter_code
_entity_poly.pdbx_strand_id
1 'polypeptide(L)'
;IVTESDVASVVSTWTGVPVDKVTSDESARLVKLEDVLHQRVIGQEEAVVAISKAVRRSRAGLQNPNRPIASFIFCGPTGVGKTELCKALAAAYYGREDAMIRLDMSEFMERHTVSKLIGSPPGYVGYDEE
;
A
#
# COMPACT_ATOMS: atom_id res chain seq x y z
N ILE A 1 -13.58 31.69 -2.76
CA ILE A 1 -14.20 30.84 -1.72
C ILE A 1 -13.46 29.51 -1.78
N VAL A 2 -12.97 29.01 -0.64
CA VAL A 2 -12.22 27.74 -0.57
C VAL A 2 -13.22 26.61 -0.30
N THR A 3 -13.11 25.52 -1.03
CA THR A 3 -13.98 24.33 -0.97
C THR A 3 -13.26 23.14 -0.35
N GLU A 4 -13.99 22.10 0.08
CA GLU A 4 -13.38 20.85 0.59
C GLU A 4 -12.43 20.20 -0.42
N SER A 5 -12.73 20.28 -1.73
CA SER A 5 -11.87 19.77 -2.79
C SER A 5 -10.55 20.52 -2.90
N ASP A 6 -10.53 21.82 -2.61
CA ASP A 6 -9.30 22.61 -2.63
C ASP A 6 -8.36 22.17 -1.48
N VAL A 7 -8.93 21.90 -0.30
CA VAL A 7 -8.18 21.39 0.86
C VAL A 7 -7.65 19.98 0.60
N ALA A 8 -8.50 19.09 0.07
CA ALA A 8 -8.13 17.71 -0.23
C ALA A 8 -7.03 17.62 -1.31
N SER A 9 -7.07 18.48 -2.34
CA SER A 9 -6.02 18.54 -3.36
C SER A 9 -4.66 18.95 -2.78
N VAL A 10 -4.63 19.95 -1.89
CA VAL A 10 -3.39 20.38 -1.22
C VAL A 10 -2.84 19.29 -0.31
N VAL A 11 -3.69 18.67 0.52
CA VAL A 11 -3.26 17.58 1.42
C VAL A 11 -2.78 16.36 0.63
N SER A 12 -3.45 16.00 -0.47
CA SER A 12 -3.00 14.92 -1.36
C SER A 12 -1.63 15.21 -1.95
N THR A 13 -1.39 16.46 -2.36
CA THR A 13 -0.10 16.89 -2.93
C THR A 13 1.02 16.84 -1.91
N TRP A 14 0.76 17.24 -0.66
CA TRP A 14 1.77 17.21 0.41
C TRP A 14 2.06 15.81 0.93
N THR A 15 1.04 14.98 1.08
CA THR A 15 1.18 13.65 1.70
C THR A 15 1.46 12.55 0.68
N GLY A 16 1.19 12.78 -0.60
CA GLY A 16 1.16 11.74 -1.63
C GLY A 16 0.00 10.75 -1.47
N VAL A 17 -0.87 10.93 -0.47
CA VAL A 17 -2.03 10.07 -0.19
C VAL A 17 -3.27 10.73 -0.79
N PRO A 18 -3.92 10.13 -1.79
CA PRO A 18 -5.11 10.73 -2.39
C PRO A 18 -6.26 10.74 -1.38
N VAL A 19 -6.64 11.94 -0.92
CA VAL A 19 -7.76 12.19 0.01
C VAL A 19 -9.02 12.69 -0.70
N ASP A 20 -8.95 12.93 -2.01
CA ASP A 20 -10.11 13.30 -2.81
C ASP A 20 -11.15 12.17 -2.84
N LYS A 21 -12.43 12.53 -2.98
CA LYS A 21 -13.49 11.53 -3.26
C LYS A 21 -13.15 10.83 -4.58
N VAL A 22 -13.29 9.50 -4.58
CA VAL A 22 -13.01 8.64 -5.73
C VAL A 22 -13.59 9.25 -7.01
N THR A 23 -12.74 9.54 -7.99
CA THR A 23 -13.20 10.02 -9.29
C THR A 23 -14.01 8.92 -10.00
N SER A 24 -14.83 9.27 -10.99
CA SER A 24 -15.58 8.26 -11.75
C SER A 24 -14.65 7.26 -12.46
N ASP A 25 -13.49 7.73 -12.94
CA ASP A 25 -12.48 6.88 -13.59
C ASP A 25 -11.80 5.93 -12.59
N GLU A 26 -11.45 6.43 -11.40
CA GLU A 26 -10.87 5.61 -10.34
C GLU A 26 -11.88 4.57 -9.81
N SER A 27 -13.16 4.96 -9.67
CA SER A 27 -14.22 4.04 -9.27
C SER A 27 -14.37 2.88 -10.26
N ALA A 28 -14.34 3.18 -11.57
CA ALA A 28 -14.42 2.17 -12.61
C ALA A 28 -13.23 1.21 -12.59
N ARG A 29 -12.02 1.70 -12.27
CA ARG A 29 -10.83 0.85 -12.09
C ARG A 29 -10.94 -0.04 -10.85
N LEU A 30 -11.42 0.49 -9.73
CA LEU A 30 -11.55 -0.26 -8.47
C LEU A 30 -12.60 -1.38 -8.55
N VAL A 31 -13.64 -1.19 -9.36
CA VAL A 31 -14.65 -2.24 -9.62
C VAL A 31 -14.03 -3.42 -10.37
N LYS A 32 -13.02 -3.19 -11.20
CA LYS A 32 -12.32 -4.21 -12.00
C LYS A 32 -10.96 -4.61 -11.41
N LEU A 33 -10.71 -4.31 -10.14
CA LEU A 33 -9.39 -4.49 -9.54
C LEU A 33 -8.95 -5.96 -9.56
N GLU A 34 -9.85 -6.90 -9.29
CA GLU A 34 -9.58 -8.33 -9.41
C GLU A 34 -9.11 -8.70 -10.83
N ASP A 35 -9.84 -8.27 -11.86
CA ASP A 35 -9.49 -8.55 -13.26
C ASP A 35 -8.11 -7.99 -13.61
N VAL A 36 -7.82 -6.76 -13.17
CA VAL A 36 -6.52 -6.11 -13.38
C VAL A 36 -5.40 -6.88 -12.69
N LEU A 37 -5.60 -7.34 -11.46
CA LEU A 37 -4.61 -8.14 -10.73
C LEU A 37 -4.41 -9.51 -11.41
N HIS A 38 -5.48 -10.13 -11.91
CA HIS A 38 -5.42 -11.42 -12.60
C HIS A 38 -4.72 -11.38 -13.96
N GLN A 39 -4.50 -10.21 -14.56
CA GLN A 39 -3.63 -10.08 -15.75
C GLN A 39 -2.18 -10.49 -15.44
N ARG A 40 -1.75 -10.41 -14.17
CA ARG A 40 -0.39 -10.73 -13.73
C ARG A 40 -0.33 -11.91 -12.77
N VAL A 41 -1.34 -12.05 -11.91
CA VAL A 41 -1.39 -13.07 -10.86
C VAL A 41 -2.39 -14.15 -11.24
N ILE A 42 -1.87 -15.29 -11.69
CA ILE A 42 -2.68 -16.44 -12.06
C ILE A 42 -3.05 -17.25 -10.80
N GLY A 43 -4.34 -17.54 -10.63
CA GLY A 43 -4.85 -18.19 -9.42
C GLY A 43 -4.87 -17.23 -8.23
N GLN A 44 -4.66 -17.75 -7.01
CA GLN A 44 -4.66 -16.96 -5.76
C GLN A 44 -5.95 -16.14 -5.54
N GLU A 45 -7.10 -16.66 -6.00
CA GLU A 45 -8.40 -15.98 -5.99
C GLU A 45 -8.73 -15.36 -4.63
N GLU A 46 -8.54 -16.11 -3.55
CA GLU A 46 -8.85 -15.65 -2.19
C GLU A 46 -8.02 -14.41 -1.82
N ALA A 47 -6.73 -14.39 -2.14
CA ALA A 47 -5.85 -13.27 -1.84
C ALA A 47 -6.22 -12.03 -2.69
N VAL A 48 -6.49 -12.22 -3.98
CA VAL A 48 -6.89 -11.16 -4.90
C VAL A 48 -8.21 -10.52 -4.47
N VAL A 49 -9.22 -11.34 -4.15
CA VAL A 49 -10.53 -10.88 -3.67
C VAL A 49 -10.41 -10.17 -2.32
N ALA A 50 -9.61 -10.70 -1.39
CA ALA A 50 -9.44 -10.10 -0.07
C ALA A 50 -8.81 -8.70 -0.13
N ILE A 51 -7.76 -8.54 -0.95
CA ILE A 51 -7.11 -7.24 -1.20
C ILE A 51 -8.10 -6.27 -1.86
N SER A 52 -8.76 -6.71 -2.92
CA SER A 52 -9.66 -5.84 -3.70
C SER A 52 -10.82 -5.32 -2.84
N LYS A 53 -11.39 -6.16 -1.98
CA LYS A 53 -12.38 -5.75 -0.98
C LYS A 53 -11.83 -4.72 0.00
N ALA A 54 -10.61 -4.90 0.50
CA ALA A 54 -10.04 -3.97 1.46
C ALA A 54 -9.75 -2.58 0.85
N VAL A 55 -9.20 -2.55 -0.36
CA VAL A 55 -8.96 -1.30 -1.11
C VAL A 55 -10.27 -0.55 -1.37
N ARG A 56 -11.31 -1.26 -1.83
CA ARG A 56 -12.64 -0.65 -2.04
C ARG A 56 -13.25 -0.09 -0.76
N ARG A 57 -13.13 -0.80 0.38
CA ARG A 57 -13.62 -0.29 1.68
C ARG A 57 -12.91 1.00 2.08
N SER A 58 -11.60 1.06 1.91
CA SER A 58 -10.81 2.26 2.19
C SER A 58 -11.25 3.45 1.35
N ARG A 59 -11.38 3.23 0.03
CA ARG A 59 -11.82 4.27 -0.92
C ARG A 59 -13.26 4.73 -0.73
N ALA A 60 -14.13 3.86 -0.23
CA ALA A 60 -15.49 4.23 0.16
C ALA A 60 -15.57 4.98 1.51
N GLY A 61 -14.44 5.23 2.19
CA GLY A 61 -14.41 5.85 3.51
C GLY A 61 -14.93 4.95 4.64
N LEU A 62 -15.06 3.65 4.40
CA LEU A 62 -15.58 2.66 5.35
C LEU A 62 -14.48 2.02 6.22
N GLN A 63 -13.24 2.53 6.14
CA GLN A 63 -12.12 2.05 6.93
C GLN A 63 -12.07 2.70 8.32
N ASN A 64 -11.47 2.02 9.27
CA ASN A 64 -11.14 2.62 10.56
C ASN A 64 -9.93 3.56 10.38
N PRO A 65 -10.05 4.87 10.70
CA PRO A 65 -8.97 5.83 10.50
C PRO A 65 -7.74 5.57 11.38
N ASN A 66 -7.87 4.79 12.46
CA ASN A 66 -6.79 4.46 13.38
C ASN A 66 -6.08 3.14 13.02
N ARG A 67 -6.34 2.57 11.84
CA ARG A 67 -5.71 1.32 11.39
C ARG A 67 -5.26 1.44 9.93
N PRO A 68 -4.27 0.65 9.51
CA PRO A 68 -3.95 0.53 8.08
C PRO A 68 -5.16 0.12 7.26
N ILE A 69 -5.18 0.51 5.98
CA ILE A 69 -6.19 0.10 4.98
C ILE A 69 -6.46 -1.41 5.07
N ALA A 70 -5.37 -2.18 5.14
CA ALA A 70 -5.37 -3.59 5.38
C ALA A 70 -4.01 -4.04 5.94
N SER A 71 -4.02 -5.14 6.70
CA SER A 71 -2.81 -5.91 7.01
C SER A 71 -3.03 -7.35 6.56
N PHE A 72 -2.15 -7.83 5.70
CA PHE A 72 -2.19 -9.18 5.15
C PHE A 72 -0.90 -9.93 5.49
N ILE A 73 -1.02 -11.24 5.65
CA ILE A 73 0.11 -12.16 5.70
C ILE A 73 -0.11 -13.17 4.58
N PHE A 74 0.78 -13.18 3.59
CA PHE A 74 0.73 -14.18 2.51
C PHE A 74 1.61 -15.37 2.87
N CYS A 75 0.98 -16.51 3.09
CA CYS A 75 1.66 -17.78 3.38
C CYS A 75 1.64 -18.69 2.15
N GLY A 76 2.69 -19.49 1.96
CA GLY A 76 2.75 -20.51 0.90
C GLY A 76 4.17 -20.77 0.40
N PRO A 77 4.36 -21.69 -0.57
CA PRO A 77 5.66 -21.99 -1.17
C PRO A 77 6.31 -20.81 -1.89
N THR A 78 7.61 -20.86 -2.12
CA THR A 78 8.31 -19.86 -2.96
C THR A 78 7.80 -19.90 -4.40
N GLY A 79 7.77 -18.75 -5.08
CA GLY A 79 7.38 -18.66 -6.49
C GLY A 79 5.88 -18.66 -6.81
N VAL A 80 4.99 -18.79 -5.81
CA VAL A 80 3.53 -18.84 -6.02
C VAL A 80 2.84 -17.48 -6.26
N GLY A 81 3.61 -16.39 -6.39
CA GLY A 81 3.08 -15.06 -6.71
C GLY A 81 2.83 -14.12 -5.52
N LYS A 82 3.25 -14.46 -4.30
CA LYS A 82 3.09 -13.59 -3.10
C LYS A 82 3.65 -12.18 -3.29
N THR A 83 4.90 -12.08 -3.72
CA THR A 83 5.57 -10.79 -3.98
C THR A 83 5.02 -10.11 -5.23
N GLU A 84 4.64 -10.90 -6.23
CA GLU A 84 4.08 -10.39 -7.49
C GLU A 84 2.73 -9.71 -7.26
N LEU A 85 1.90 -10.25 -6.37
CA LEU A 85 0.63 -9.65 -5.98
C LEU A 85 0.81 -8.25 -5.36
N CYS A 86 1.86 -8.05 -4.53
CA CYS A 86 2.18 -6.72 -3.99
C CYS A 86 2.58 -5.74 -5.11
N LYS A 87 3.41 -6.17 -6.06
CA LYS A 87 3.84 -5.33 -7.19
C LYS A 87 2.69 -5.00 -8.13
N ALA A 88 1.86 -5.98 -8.45
CA ALA A 88 0.68 -5.81 -9.29
C ALA A 88 -0.31 -4.84 -8.64
N LEU A 89 -0.49 -4.91 -7.31
CA LEU A 89 -1.30 -3.95 -6.57
C LEU A 89 -0.72 -2.54 -6.63
N ALA A 90 0.59 -2.37 -6.43
CA ALA A 90 1.26 -1.07 -6.53
C ALA A 90 1.07 -0.46 -7.93
N ALA A 91 1.27 -1.26 -8.98
CA ALA A 91 1.04 -0.83 -10.36
C ALA A 91 -0.43 -0.48 -10.64
N ALA A 92 -1.37 -1.29 -10.18
CA ALA A 92 -2.80 -1.06 -10.40
C ALA A 92 -3.31 0.20 -9.68
N TYR A 93 -2.79 0.46 -8.48
CA TYR A 93 -3.29 1.51 -7.60
C TYR A 93 -2.52 2.84 -7.73
N TYR A 94 -1.19 2.79 -7.86
CA TYR A 94 -0.32 3.97 -7.95
C TYR A 94 0.28 4.17 -9.35
N GLY A 95 -0.02 3.29 -10.31
CA GLY A 95 0.46 3.39 -11.69
C GLY A 95 1.91 2.92 -11.90
N ARG A 96 2.64 2.56 -10.84
CA ARG A 96 4.02 2.07 -10.91
C ARG A 96 4.28 0.96 -9.91
N GLU A 97 5.06 -0.04 -10.30
CA GLU A 97 5.39 -1.19 -9.43
C GLU A 97 6.32 -0.84 -8.26
N ASP A 98 7.18 0.16 -8.46
CA ASP A 98 8.13 0.67 -7.48
C ASP A 98 7.50 1.65 -6.49
N ALA A 99 6.21 1.98 -6.66
CA ALA A 99 5.42 2.78 -5.72
C ALA A 99 5.00 1.95 -4.49
N MET A 100 5.95 1.24 -3.89
CA MET A 100 5.80 0.51 -2.64
C MET A 100 7.08 0.61 -1.82
N ILE A 101 6.94 0.78 -0.51
CA ILE A 101 8.08 0.64 0.40
C ILE A 101 8.32 -0.85 0.57
N ARG A 102 9.45 -1.33 0.04
CA ARG A 102 9.86 -2.73 0.14
C ARG A 102 10.93 -2.88 1.20
N LEU A 103 10.61 -3.65 2.23
CA LEU A 103 11.55 -4.03 3.28
C LEU A 103 11.92 -5.51 3.12
N ASP A 104 13.20 -5.82 2.94
CA ASP A 104 13.67 -7.22 2.92
C ASP A 104 13.88 -7.69 4.36
N MET A 105 12.96 -8.51 4.87
CA MET A 105 13.02 -9.02 6.25
C MET A 105 14.26 -9.86 6.54
N SER A 106 14.95 -10.37 5.51
CA SER A 106 16.22 -11.08 5.68
C SER A 106 17.32 -10.15 6.22
N GLU A 107 17.21 -8.84 5.98
CA GLU A 107 18.12 -7.82 6.53
C GLU A 107 17.83 -7.46 7.99
N PHE A 108 16.73 -7.98 8.56
CA PHE A 108 16.25 -7.66 9.90
C PHE A 108 16.34 -8.84 10.89
N MET A 109 17.14 -9.87 10.58
CA MET A 109 17.25 -11.07 11.41
C MET A 109 17.94 -10.83 12.76
N GLU A 110 18.84 -9.85 12.84
CA GLU A 110 19.64 -9.58 14.02
C GLU A 110 18.99 -8.47 14.88
N ARG A 111 18.97 -8.63 16.20
CA ARG A 111 18.24 -7.70 17.10
C ARG A 111 18.58 -6.22 16.90
N HIS A 112 19.83 -5.90 16.59
CA HIS A 112 20.28 -4.51 16.45
C HIS A 112 19.88 -3.87 15.10
N THR A 113 19.50 -4.67 14.11
CA THR A 113 19.06 -4.17 12.79
C THR A 113 17.69 -3.51 12.81
N VAL A 114 16.92 -3.68 13.90
CA VAL A 114 15.63 -2.99 14.13
C VAL A 114 15.79 -1.47 14.09
N SER A 115 16.96 -0.95 14.50
CA SER A 115 17.29 0.49 14.41
C SER A 115 17.18 1.05 12.99
N LYS A 116 17.38 0.24 11.94
CA LYS A 116 17.18 0.66 10.55
C LYS A 116 15.71 0.99 10.22
N LEU A 117 14.77 0.45 10.99
CA LEU A 117 13.33 0.66 10.78
C LEU A 117 12.77 1.80 11.64
N ILE A 118 13.26 1.94 12.87
CA ILE A 118 12.72 2.91 13.87
C ILE A 118 13.66 4.07 14.19
N GLY A 119 14.86 4.10 13.59
CA GLY A 119 15.93 5.03 13.91
C GLY A 119 16.86 4.53 15.02
N SER A 120 18.09 5.06 15.02
CA SER A 120 19.02 4.87 16.13
C SER A 120 18.53 5.64 17.38
N PRO A 121 18.84 5.18 18.61
CA PRO A 121 18.57 5.96 19.81
C PRO A 121 19.38 7.28 19.83
N PRO A 122 18.91 8.34 20.52
CA PRO A 122 19.66 9.57 20.70
C PRO A 122 21.08 9.32 21.23
N GLY A 123 22.09 9.88 20.57
CA GLY A 123 23.51 9.73 20.93
C GLY A 123 24.24 8.53 20.30
N TYR A 124 23.59 7.77 19.41
CA TYR A 124 24.21 6.73 18.59
C TYR A 124 24.40 7.21 17.13
N VAL A 125 25.40 6.66 16.45
CA VAL A 125 25.64 6.92 15.02
C VAL A 125 24.38 6.55 14.22
N GLY A 126 23.93 7.46 13.35
CA GLY A 126 22.66 7.33 12.59
C GLY A 126 21.44 7.95 13.27
N TYR A 127 21.59 8.66 14.39
CA TYR A 127 20.51 9.46 14.99
C TYR A 127 20.28 10.81 14.26
N ASP A 128 21.36 11.43 13.79
CA ASP A 128 21.34 12.73 13.09
C ASP A 128 21.43 12.59 11.56
N GLU A 129 21.37 11.37 11.02
CA GLU A 129 21.32 11.12 9.56
C GLU A 129 19.86 11.16 9.06
N GLU A 130 19.20 12.32 9.19
CA GLU A 130 17.97 12.69 8.47
C GLU A 130 18.04 14.15 7.98
#